data_AF-A0A965N2U2-F1
#
_entry.id   AF-A0A965N2U2-F1
#
_cell.length_a   1.000
_cell.length_b   1.000
_cell.length_c   1.000
_cell.angle_alpha   90.00
_cell.angle_beta   90.00
_cell.angle_gamma   90.00
#
_symmetry.space_group_name_H-M   'P 1'
#
loop_
_entity.id
_entity.type
_entity.pdbx_description
1 polymer ?
#
loop_
_entity_poly.entity_id
_entity_poly.type
_entity_poly.pdbx_seq_one_letter_code
_entity_poly.pdbx_strand_id
1 'polypeptide(L)'
;MKTGNKKPNIFGIHICLLSLTFLFQSLNAQQGVLDPASSPIQDGPIGAYKKENSEGRFLVPYVYVREADVTWHKRVWRSIDIRERRNQVFKFPLEESRDRTSFIQMIVKQLG
;
A
#
# COMPACT_ATOMS: atom_id res chain seq x y z
N MET A 1 78.91 -18.71 -13.01
CA MET A 1 78.01 -18.37 -11.87
C MET A 1 76.61 -18.82 -12.25
N LYS A 2 76.20 -20.05 -11.88
CA LYS A 2 74.93 -20.64 -12.34
C LYS A 2 73.77 -19.96 -11.62
N THR A 3 72.97 -19.20 -12.36
CA THR A 3 71.73 -18.58 -11.88
C THR A 3 70.71 -19.69 -11.60
N GLY A 4 70.47 -19.95 -10.31
CA GLY A 4 69.45 -20.90 -9.89
C GLY A 4 68.06 -20.34 -10.21
N ASN A 5 67.38 -20.92 -11.20
CA ASN A 5 65.97 -20.67 -11.47
C ASN A 5 65.16 -21.04 -10.22
N LYS A 6 64.68 -20.02 -9.48
CA LYS A 6 63.74 -20.22 -8.38
C LYS A 6 62.42 -20.70 -9.01
N LYS A 7 62.07 -21.97 -8.78
CA LYS A 7 60.83 -22.56 -9.28
C LYS A 7 59.66 -21.73 -8.74
N PRO A 8 58.69 -21.31 -9.57
CA PRO A 8 57.60 -20.46 -9.10
C PRO A 8 56.76 -21.22 -8.06
N ASN A 9 56.34 -20.52 -7.00
CA ASN A 9 55.53 -21.10 -5.92
C ASN A 9 54.11 -21.39 -6.43
N ILE A 10 53.93 -22.56 -7.05
CA ILE A 10 52.69 -23.06 -7.65
C ILE A 10 51.52 -22.99 -6.66
N PHE A 11 51.74 -23.34 -5.39
CA PHE A 11 50.70 -23.31 -4.35
C PHE A 11 50.18 -21.90 -4.07
N GLY A 12 51.07 -20.90 -4.06
CA GLY A 12 50.70 -19.49 -3.88
C GLY A 12 49.95 -18.93 -5.09
N ILE A 13 50.30 -19.38 -6.29
CA ILE A 13 49.61 -19.00 -7.53
C ILE A 13 48.18 -19.56 -7.53
N HIS A 14 47.97 -20.81 -7.09
CA HIS A 14 46.63 -21.39 -6.98
C HIS A 14 45.75 -20.68 -5.95
N ILE A 15 46.30 -20.29 -4.80
CA ILE A 15 45.58 -19.51 -3.79
C ILE A 15 45.17 -18.13 -4.34
N CYS A 16 46.07 -17.46 -5.06
CA CYS A 16 45.76 -16.19 -5.73
C CYS A 16 44.73 -16.33 -6.86
N LEU A 17 44.74 -17.44 -7.61
CA LEU A 17 43.75 -17.69 -8.66
C LEU A 17 42.36 -18.02 -8.08
N LEU A 18 42.31 -18.75 -6.96
CA LEU A 18 41.08 -19.03 -6.21
C LEU A 18 40.48 -17.75 -5.59
N SER A 19 41.30 -16.84 -5.06
CA SER A 19 40.79 -15.57 -4.52
C SER A 19 40.34 -14.60 -5.62
N LEU A 20 41.03 -14.57 -6.76
CA LEU A 20 40.67 -13.71 -7.89
C LEU A 20 39.37 -14.14 -8.58
N THR A 21 39.10 -15.45 -8.66
CA THR A 21 37.83 -15.98 -9.19
C THR A 21 36.65 -15.70 -8.26
N PHE A 22 36.86 -15.72 -6.94
CA PHE A 22 35.82 -15.37 -5.95
C PHE A 22 35.44 -13.87 -6.00
N LEU A 23 36.42 -12.98 -6.22
CA LEU A 23 36.18 -11.55 -6.44
C LEU A 23 35.39 -11.28 -7.73
N PHE A 24 35.64 -12.04 -8.80
CA PHE A 24 34.94 -11.88 -10.08
C PHE A 24 33.47 -12.35 -10.05
N GLN A 25 33.17 -13.40 -9.27
CA GLN A 25 31.78 -13.82 -9.04
C GLN A 25 30.98 -12.77 -8.23
N SER A 26 31.65 -12.05 -7.32
CA SER A 26 31.03 -11.01 -6.50
C SER A 26 30.62 -9.75 -7.30
N LEU A 27 31.30 -9.47 -8.43
CA LEU A 27 30.93 -8.38 -9.35
C LEU A 27 29.65 -8.70 -10.16
N ASN A 28 29.38 -9.97 -10.44
CA ASN A 28 28.17 -10.40 -11.14
C ASN A 28 26.98 -10.65 -10.19
N ALA A 29 27.19 -10.55 -8.86
CA ALA A 29 26.15 -10.76 -7.85
C ALA A 29 25.20 -9.55 -7.69
N GLN A 30 25.37 -8.48 -8.48
CA GLN A 30 24.47 -7.33 -8.52
C GLN A 30 23.93 -7.13 -9.93
N GLN A 31 23.16 -8.10 -10.45
CA GLN A 31 22.10 -7.76 -11.40
C GLN A 31 20.91 -7.20 -10.61
N GLY A 32 21.07 -5.95 -10.16
CA GLY A 32 19.96 -5.10 -9.76
C GLY A 32 19.33 -4.51 -11.01
N VAL A 33 18.08 -4.89 -11.27
CA VAL A 33 17.19 -4.32 -12.29
C VAL A 33 17.21 -2.78 -12.17
N LEU A 34 17.86 -2.12 -13.14
CA LEU A 34 17.77 -0.67 -13.35
C LEU A 34 16.72 -0.39 -14.42
N ASP A 35 15.47 -0.80 -14.16
CA ASP A 35 14.31 -0.33 -14.91
C ASP A 35 13.49 0.57 -13.98
N PRO A 36 13.59 1.92 -14.09
CA PRO A 36 12.79 2.84 -13.27
C PRO A 36 11.28 2.84 -13.63
N ALA A 37 10.83 1.94 -14.51
CA ALA A 37 9.44 1.79 -14.88
C ALA A 37 8.74 0.60 -14.18
N SER A 38 9.40 -0.12 -13.26
CA SER A 38 8.81 -1.29 -12.60
C SER A 38 9.02 -1.41 -11.09
N SER A 39 9.05 -0.29 -10.35
CA SER A 39 8.90 -0.36 -8.89
C SER A 39 7.42 -0.37 -8.49
N PRO A 40 6.80 -1.52 -8.15
CA PRO A 40 5.69 -1.46 -7.22
C PRO A 40 6.31 -1.14 -5.86
N ILE A 41 5.89 -0.04 -5.26
CA ILE A 41 6.20 0.27 -3.86
C ILE A 41 5.81 -0.96 -3.04
N GLN A 42 6.81 -1.64 -2.48
CA GLN A 42 6.63 -2.79 -1.61
C GLN A 42 7.26 -2.42 -0.27
N ASP A 43 6.40 -1.93 0.62
CA ASP A 43 6.75 -1.66 2.01
C ASP A 43 7.23 -2.96 2.68
N GLY A 44 8.06 -2.83 3.73
CA GLY A 44 8.83 -3.90 4.38
C GLY A 44 8.05 -5.15 4.88
N PRO A 45 8.74 -6.04 5.62
CA PRO A 45 8.60 -7.49 5.52
C PRO A 45 7.24 -8.02 5.99
N ILE A 46 6.32 -8.21 5.05
CA ILE A 46 5.51 -9.42 4.72
C ILE A 46 4.94 -9.10 3.33
N GLY A 47 5.81 -9.13 2.31
CA GLY A 47 5.51 -8.75 0.94
C GLY A 47 5.21 -9.94 0.03
N ALA A 48 4.45 -10.94 0.51
CA ALA A 48 4.11 -12.13 -0.29
C ALA A 48 2.73 -12.01 -0.96
N TYR A 49 2.18 -10.81 -1.09
CA TYR A 49 0.87 -10.62 -1.71
C TYR A 49 0.88 -9.44 -2.69
N LYS A 50 1.14 -9.76 -3.96
CA LYS A 50 0.81 -8.87 -5.07
C LYS A 50 -0.68 -9.07 -5.36
N LYS A 51 -1.51 -8.03 -5.17
CA LYS A 51 -2.95 -8.09 -5.43
C LYS A 51 -3.20 -8.05 -6.94
N GLU A 52 -3.12 -9.19 -7.62
CA GLU A 52 -3.34 -9.34 -9.08
C GLU A 52 -4.81 -9.18 -9.52
N ASN A 53 -5.76 -9.02 -8.59
CA ASN A 53 -7.20 -9.03 -8.85
C ASN A 53 -7.73 -7.84 -9.71
N SER A 54 -6.86 -7.01 -10.29
CA SER A 54 -7.28 -5.81 -11.02
C SER A 54 -6.72 -5.71 -12.45
N GLU A 55 -5.80 -6.57 -12.86
CA GLU A 55 -5.10 -6.42 -14.15
C GLU A 55 -5.96 -6.79 -15.38
N GLY A 56 -7.12 -7.43 -15.18
CA GLY A 56 -8.04 -7.83 -16.26
C GLY A 56 -9.50 -7.41 -16.07
N ARG A 57 -9.79 -6.44 -15.19
CA ARG A 57 -11.17 -5.95 -15.03
C ARG A 57 -11.54 -5.03 -16.20
N PHE A 58 -12.24 -5.57 -17.18
CA PHE A 58 -12.94 -4.74 -18.16
C PHE A 58 -13.98 -3.89 -17.45
N LEU A 59 -14.05 -2.61 -17.82
CA LEU A 59 -15.10 -1.72 -17.36
C LEU A 59 -16.43 -2.26 -17.90
N VAL A 60 -17.24 -2.86 -17.04
CA VAL A 60 -18.62 -3.20 -17.39
C VAL A 60 -19.33 -1.87 -17.64
N PRO A 61 -19.87 -1.63 -18.85
CA PRO A 61 -20.62 -0.42 -19.10
C PRO A 61 -21.81 -0.36 -18.14
N TYR A 62 -22.11 0.83 -17.63
CA TYR A 62 -23.25 1.01 -16.75
C TYR A 62 -24.51 0.49 -17.44
N VAL A 63 -25.30 -0.29 -16.71
CA VAL A 63 -26.62 -0.70 -17.16
C VAL A 63 -27.46 0.56 -17.40
N TYR A 64 -28.33 0.51 -18.41
CA TYR A 64 -29.33 1.56 -18.59
C TYR A 64 -30.19 1.62 -17.33
N VAL A 65 -30.08 2.73 -16.59
CA VAL A 65 -30.95 3.00 -15.46
C VAL A 65 -32.27 3.49 -16.02
N ARG A 66 -33.35 2.75 -15.76
CA ARG A 66 -34.69 3.20 -16.09
C ARG A 66 -34.99 4.48 -15.33
N GLU A 67 -35.66 5.44 -15.95
CA GLU A 67 -36.02 6.72 -15.34
C GLU A 67 -36.75 6.56 -13.99
N ALA A 68 -37.54 5.49 -13.83
CA ALA A 68 -38.26 5.17 -12.59
C ALA A 68 -37.35 4.76 -11.41
N ASP A 69 -36.14 4.31 -11.68
CA ASP A 69 -35.18 3.80 -10.69
C ASP A 69 -34.10 4.84 -10.32
N VAL A 70 -34.21 6.06 -10.86
CA VAL A 70 -33.32 7.18 -10.53
C VAL A 70 -33.68 7.74 -9.16
N THR A 71 -33.07 7.18 -8.11
CA THR A 71 -33.34 7.56 -6.72
C THR A 71 -33.01 9.02 -6.39
N TRP A 72 -32.11 9.67 -7.14
CA TRP A 72 -31.63 11.02 -6.85
C TRP A 72 -31.62 11.97 -8.06
N HIS A 73 -32.77 12.37 -8.59
CA HIS A 73 -32.82 13.51 -9.54
C HIS A 73 -32.93 14.88 -8.83
N LYS A 74 -33.49 14.92 -7.61
CA LYS A 74 -33.79 16.17 -6.89
C LYS A 74 -33.25 16.13 -5.47
N ARG A 75 -32.45 17.14 -5.10
CA ARG A 75 -32.05 17.39 -3.72
C ARG A 75 -33.11 18.24 -3.03
N VAL A 76 -33.59 17.78 -1.88
CA VAL A 76 -34.54 18.53 -1.04
C VAL A 76 -33.86 18.85 0.29
N TRP A 77 -33.79 20.13 0.63
CA TRP A 77 -33.35 20.57 1.95
C TRP A 77 -34.56 20.64 2.88
N ARG A 78 -34.43 20.06 4.08
CA ARG A 78 -35.46 20.08 5.12
C ARG A 78 -34.81 20.50 6.43
N SER A 79 -35.47 21.37 7.18
CA SER A 79 -35.12 21.63 8.58
C SER A 79 -35.85 20.63 9.46
N ILE A 80 -35.16 20.06 10.44
CA ILE A 80 -35.72 19.12 11.40
C ILE A 80 -35.75 19.81 12.76
N ASP A 81 -36.95 20.01 13.33
CA ASP A 81 -37.07 20.51 14.69
C ASP A 81 -36.88 19.38 15.71
N ILE A 82 -35.76 19.40 16.43
CA ILE A 82 -35.41 18.42 17.46
C ILE A 82 -36.26 18.52 18.74
N ARG A 83 -37.14 19.52 18.86
CA ARG A 83 -38.05 19.68 20.00
C ARG A 83 -39.27 18.76 19.90
N GLU A 84 -39.58 18.24 18.73
CA GLU A 84 -40.70 17.32 18.52
C GLU A 84 -40.46 15.95 19.19
N ARG A 85 -41.53 15.29 19.63
CA ARG A 85 -41.47 13.98 20.31
C ARG A 85 -40.77 12.90 19.49
N ARG A 86 -40.99 12.87 18.17
CA ARG A 86 -40.38 11.86 17.27
C ARG A 86 -38.87 12.05 17.14
N ASN A 87 -38.39 13.29 17.27
CA ASN A 87 -37.01 13.66 16.98
C ASN A 87 -36.13 13.62 18.24
N GLN A 88 -36.69 13.26 19.40
CA GLN A 88 -35.97 13.16 20.66
C GLN A 88 -34.81 12.16 20.61
N VAL A 89 -34.89 11.14 19.76
CA VAL A 89 -33.82 10.13 19.57
C VAL A 89 -32.50 10.79 19.14
N PHE A 90 -32.55 11.88 18.38
CA PHE A 90 -31.34 12.57 17.92
C PHE A 90 -30.72 13.46 19.00
N LYS A 91 -31.52 13.86 20.00
CA LYS A 91 -31.18 14.87 20.99
C LYS A 91 -30.61 14.29 22.29
N PHE A 92 -31.07 13.11 22.70
CA PHE A 92 -30.61 12.51 23.96
C PHE A 92 -29.36 11.64 23.77
N PRO A 93 -28.50 11.52 24.79
CA PRO A 93 -28.51 12.25 26.07
C PRO A 93 -28.14 13.74 25.92
N LEU A 94 -28.66 14.58 26.81
CA LEU A 94 -28.38 16.03 26.82
C LEU A 94 -26.98 16.36 27.31
N GLU A 95 -26.43 15.50 28.16
CA GLU A 95 -25.10 15.62 28.72
C GLU A 95 -24.24 14.49 28.14
N GLU A 96 -23.08 14.86 27.61
CA GLU A 96 -22.11 13.90 27.07
C GLU A 96 -21.44 13.20 28.23
N SER A 97 -21.68 11.88 28.33
CA SER A 97 -20.88 11.01 29.17
C SER A 97 -19.82 10.33 28.33
N ARG A 98 -18.80 9.78 28.98
CA ARG A 98 -17.67 9.11 28.32
C ARG A 98 -18.11 8.04 27.31
N ASP A 99 -19.24 7.36 27.57
CA ASP A 99 -19.75 6.26 26.73
C ASP A 99 -21.09 6.58 26.05
N ARG A 100 -21.68 7.77 26.28
CA ARG A 100 -22.99 8.12 25.72
C ARG A 100 -22.98 9.54 25.19
N THR A 101 -23.07 9.64 23.87
CA THR A 101 -23.21 10.88 23.12
C THR A 101 -24.50 10.86 22.32
N SER A 102 -25.13 12.03 22.14
CA SER A 102 -26.24 12.16 21.20
C SER A 102 -25.74 12.15 19.77
N PHE A 103 -26.59 11.73 18.83
CA PHE A 103 -26.24 11.68 17.40
C PHE A 103 -25.84 13.06 16.86
N ILE A 104 -26.58 14.11 17.23
CA ILE A 104 -26.26 15.48 16.82
C ILE A 104 -24.88 15.90 17.35
N GLN A 105 -24.59 15.62 18.63
CA GLN A 105 -23.33 16.00 19.25
C GLN A 105 -22.14 15.26 18.60
N MET A 106 -22.31 14.00 18.23
CA MET A 106 -21.32 13.24 17.45
C MET A 106 -21.05 13.89 16.08
N ILE A 107 -22.09 14.30 15.35
CA ILE A 107 -21.92 14.97 14.05
C ILE A 107 -21.20 16.30 14.21
N VAL A 108 -21.63 17.14 15.16
CA VAL A 108 -21.02 18.45 15.41
C VAL A 108 -19.54 18.29 15.76
N LYS A 109 -19.19 17.31 16.59
CA LYS A 109 -17.82 17.00 16.99
C LYS A 109 -16.93 16.51 15.85
N GLN A 110 -17.49 15.89 14.81
CA GLN A 110 -16.74 15.40 13.66
C GLN A 110 -16.55 16.49 12.58
N LEU A 111 -17.44 17.48 12.54
CA LEU A 111 -17.47 18.52 11.51
C LEU A 111 -16.84 19.85 11.96
N GLY A 112 -16.72 20.10 13.27
CA GLY A 112 -16.05 21.27 13.85
C GLY A 112 -14.68 20.92 14.41
#